data_AF-A0A7D5H3H7-F1
#
_entry.id   AF-A0A7D5H3H7-F1
#
_cell.length_a   1.000
_cell.length_b   1.000
_cell.length_c   1.000
_cell.angle_alpha   90.00
_cell.angle_beta   90.00
_cell.angle_gamma   90.00
#
_symmetry.space_group_name_H-M   'P 1'
#
loop_
_entity.id
_entity.type
_entity.pdbx_description
1 polymer ?
#
loop_
_entity_poly.entity_id
_entity_poly.type
_entity_poly.pdbx_seq_one_letter_code
_entity_poly.pdbx_strand_id
1 'polypeptide(L)'
;MTDSPTADETTPAATDSPTGTATGDGHGHSHGNETEGENGSSTNGTDGANGKLTVVVAGNEVPLQEQSQSEGSSFYIDEDDPHTWHGSTSGQTLAEALSTLGIDAGPQELSYDGETYTESTEGTGIYVRVNGEEVDPTQYELSDGDEIWVTVETADMDVETPGEYIKADQQHIHGPITFEVEGEELDFSEDRYQTNHQLFHFEGGHAEPWHAHSWSMTLEWAMNSLDGINVTENSVTYDGTTYDGSDSDTTVTIEVNGESVDPSEYYLKDGDNVNIVVETE
;
A
#
# COMPACT_ATOMS: atom_id res chain seq x y z
N MET A 1 -48.53 6.67 -69.58
CA MET A 1 -48.90 8.06 -69.29
C MET A 1 -48.12 8.42 -68.03
N THR A 2 -46.90 8.97 -68.16
CA THR A 2 -46.58 10.43 -68.23
C THR A 2 -47.16 11.14 -67.01
N ASP A 3 -46.46 11.98 -66.25
CA ASP A 3 -45.10 12.52 -66.20
C ASP A 3 -45.09 13.33 -64.89
N SER A 4 -43.91 13.77 -64.45
CA SER A 4 -43.76 14.76 -63.37
C SER A 4 -44.56 16.06 -63.63
N PRO A 5 -44.68 16.92 -62.60
CA PRO A 5 -44.08 18.23 -62.81
C PRO A 5 -43.26 18.78 -61.65
N THR A 6 -42.30 19.59 -62.07
CA THR A 6 -41.31 20.39 -61.34
C THR A 6 -41.79 21.86 -61.26
N ALA A 7 -41.14 22.63 -60.38
CA ALA A 7 -40.90 24.09 -60.45
C ALA A 7 -42.00 25.00 -59.85
N ASP A 8 -41.74 26.18 -59.30
CA ASP A 8 -40.50 26.94 -59.06
C ASP A 8 -40.74 28.11 -58.08
N GLU A 9 -39.64 28.60 -57.52
CA GLU A 9 -39.31 29.93 -56.95
C GLU A 9 -40.38 30.98 -56.54
N THR A 10 -40.16 31.61 -55.37
CA THR A 10 -39.83 33.07 -55.27
C THR A 10 -39.46 33.52 -53.84
N THR A 11 -38.29 34.16 -53.71
CA THR A 11 -37.79 34.94 -52.56
C THR A 11 -37.90 36.45 -52.88
N PRO A 12 -37.95 37.40 -51.91
CA PRO A 12 -36.70 38.00 -51.38
C PRO A 12 -36.70 38.61 -49.94
N ALA A 13 -35.50 38.64 -49.34
CA ALA A 13 -34.84 39.65 -48.47
C ALA A 13 -35.51 40.13 -47.15
N ALA A 14 -34.84 40.44 -46.03
CA ALA A 14 -33.45 40.44 -45.52
C ALA A 14 -33.53 40.55 -43.97
N THR A 15 -32.62 39.99 -43.16
CA THR A 15 -31.51 40.60 -42.36
C THR A 15 -31.52 39.75 -41.06
N ASP A 16 -30.48 39.19 -40.46
CA ASP A 16 -29.10 39.61 -40.20
C ASP A 16 -28.22 38.36 -39.94
N SER A 17 -26.93 38.47 -40.24
CA SER A 17 -25.81 37.59 -39.84
C SER A 17 -25.00 38.34 -38.75
N PRO A 18 -24.04 37.74 -37.98
CA PRO A 18 -23.24 36.57 -38.35
C PRO A 18 -22.78 35.59 -37.22
N THR A 19 -22.23 34.45 -37.67
CA THR A 19 -21.04 33.69 -37.16
C THR A 19 -21.06 33.05 -35.76
N GLY A 20 -20.69 31.77 -35.55
CA GLY A 20 -20.10 30.77 -36.44
C GLY A 20 -19.89 29.41 -35.74
N THR A 21 -19.81 28.37 -36.58
CA THR A 21 -18.90 27.18 -36.55
C THR A 21 -18.77 26.42 -35.22
N ALA A 22 -19.46 25.29 -34.98
CA ALA A 22 -19.26 23.92 -35.48
C ALA A 22 -18.12 23.14 -34.78
N THR A 23 -18.34 21.81 -34.69
CA THR A 23 -17.57 20.71 -34.05
C THR A 23 -17.88 20.55 -32.56
N GLY A 24 -18.24 19.40 -31.99
CA GLY A 24 -18.18 18.01 -32.43
C GLY A 24 -17.40 17.24 -31.36
N ASP A 25 -18.07 16.63 -30.38
CA ASP A 25 -17.46 15.82 -29.32
C ASP A 25 -18.48 14.73 -28.93
N GLY A 26 -18.17 13.44 -28.87
CA GLY A 26 -16.90 12.82 -28.48
C GLY A 26 -17.06 12.33 -27.04
N HIS A 27 -17.31 11.03 -26.87
CA HIS A 27 -17.36 10.37 -25.57
C HIS A 27 -16.02 10.52 -24.83
N GLY A 28 -16.05 10.75 -23.52
CA GLY A 28 -14.89 10.73 -22.65
C GLY A 28 -15.34 10.40 -21.23
N HIS A 29 -15.02 9.18 -20.80
CA HIS A 29 -15.21 8.71 -19.44
C HIS A 29 -14.23 9.42 -18.50
N SER A 30 -14.75 9.80 -17.33
CA SER A 30 -14.01 10.40 -16.24
C SER A 30 -13.26 9.29 -15.49
N HIS A 31 -11.96 9.16 -15.71
CA HIS A 31 -11.08 8.44 -14.80
C HIS A 31 -10.51 9.44 -13.81
N GLY A 32 -10.67 9.13 -12.52
CA GLY A 32 -10.00 9.81 -11.43
C GLY A 32 -8.51 9.62 -11.62
N ASN A 33 -7.82 10.74 -11.77
CA ASN A 33 -6.38 10.81 -11.82
C ASN A 33 -5.88 10.65 -10.38
N GLU A 34 -5.39 9.45 -10.05
CA GLU A 34 -4.33 9.26 -9.06
C GLU A 34 -3.30 10.36 -9.34
N THR A 35 -3.33 11.37 -8.48
CA THR A 35 -2.51 12.55 -8.67
C THR A 35 -1.14 12.17 -8.14
N GLU A 36 -0.21 11.88 -9.05
CA GLU A 36 1.22 12.02 -8.79
C GLU A 36 1.40 13.27 -7.93
N GLY A 37 1.84 13.06 -6.68
CA GLY A 37 1.86 14.07 -5.63
C GLY A 37 2.34 15.41 -6.17
N GLU A 38 1.42 16.37 -6.26
CA GLU A 38 1.78 17.75 -6.52
C GLU A 38 2.66 18.20 -5.36
N ASN A 39 3.95 18.36 -5.67
CA ASN A 39 4.95 18.98 -4.82
C ASN A 39 4.49 20.39 -4.46
N GLY A 40 3.69 20.48 -3.40
CA GLY A 40 3.15 21.68 -2.80
C GLY A 40 4.24 22.43 -2.05
N SER A 41 5.17 23.01 -2.79
CA SER A 41 6.11 23.99 -2.25
C SER A 41 5.32 25.21 -1.75
N SER A 42 5.17 25.33 -0.43
CA SER A 42 4.95 26.63 0.23
C SER A 42 5.88 26.76 1.43
N THR A 43 6.88 27.59 1.20
CA THR A 43 7.99 28.01 2.06
C THR A 43 7.57 28.47 3.45
N ASN A 44 8.31 28.06 4.50
CA ASN A 44 9.35 28.88 5.16
C ASN A 44 9.73 28.32 6.56
N GLY A 45 10.71 27.41 6.64
CA GLY A 45 11.32 26.98 7.92
C GLY A 45 12.42 25.94 7.70
N THR A 46 13.68 26.33 7.98
CA THR A 46 14.90 25.48 8.12
C THR A 46 14.98 24.17 7.33
N ASP A 47 15.82 24.14 6.28
CA ASP A 47 16.16 22.95 5.45
C ASP A 47 16.46 21.68 6.27
N GLY A 48 15.40 20.98 6.67
CA GLY A 48 15.37 19.71 7.40
C GLY A 48 14.90 18.59 6.47
N ALA A 49 15.27 17.34 6.77
CA ALA A 49 14.72 16.18 6.09
C ALA A 49 13.28 15.95 6.59
N ASN A 50 12.40 15.45 5.74
CA ASN A 50 11.04 15.09 6.14
C ASN A 50 10.59 13.82 5.42
N GLY A 51 9.52 13.20 5.88
CA GLY A 51 8.98 11.99 5.26
C GLY A 51 7.75 11.46 6.01
N LYS A 52 7.45 10.17 5.81
CA LYS A 52 6.33 9.49 6.49
C LYS A 52 6.82 8.51 7.56
N LEU A 53 6.12 8.40 8.67
CA LEU A 53 6.41 7.47 9.76
C LEU A 53 5.12 6.89 10.32
N THR A 54 5.07 5.56 10.35
CA THR A 54 4.06 4.78 11.06
C THR A 54 4.74 3.85 12.04
N VAL A 55 4.23 3.79 13.28
CA VAL A 55 4.67 2.83 14.30
C VAL A 55 3.45 2.08 14.83
N VAL A 56 3.51 0.75 14.76
CA VAL A 56 2.44 -0.15 15.23
C VAL A 56 3.06 -1.14 16.20
N VAL A 57 2.56 -1.16 17.44
CA VAL A 57 3.06 -2.05 18.50
C VAL A 57 1.95 -2.98 18.94
N ALA A 58 2.17 -4.29 18.82
CA ALA A 58 1.19 -5.34 19.12
C ALA A 58 -0.18 -5.04 18.47
N GLY A 59 -0.14 -4.60 17.20
CA GLY A 59 -1.32 -4.31 16.40
C GLY A 59 -2.07 -3.02 16.75
N ASN A 60 -1.50 -2.15 17.59
CA ASN A 60 -2.05 -0.83 17.89
C ASN A 60 -1.11 0.26 17.35
N GLU A 61 -1.65 1.20 16.58
CA GLU A 61 -0.90 2.37 16.12
C GLU A 61 -0.51 3.24 17.31
N VAL A 62 0.76 3.64 17.36
CA VAL A 62 1.28 4.57 18.36
C VAL A 62 0.82 5.98 18.00
N PRO A 63 0.21 6.75 18.92
CA PRO A 63 -0.20 8.13 18.65
C PRO A 63 1.03 9.06 18.67
N LEU A 64 1.84 9.03 17.60
CA LEU A 64 3.16 9.68 17.54
C LEU A 64 3.09 11.19 17.77
N GLN A 65 2.01 11.84 17.33
CA GLN A 65 1.79 13.27 17.56
C GLN A 65 1.69 13.61 19.07
N GLU A 66 1.10 12.73 19.89
CA GLU A 66 1.03 12.93 21.35
C GLU A 66 2.38 12.74 22.03
N GLN A 67 3.26 11.94 21.41
CA GLN A 67 4.63 11.68 21.88
C GLN A 67 5.63 12.73 21.39
N SER A 68 5.28 13.45 20.33
CA SER A 68 6.18 14.40 19.68
C SER A 68 6.53 15.57 20.59
N GLN A 69 7.78 16.01 20.49
CA GLN A 69 8.21 17.28 21.07
C GLN A 69 7.69 18.46 20.23
N SER A 70 7.81 19.67 20.77
CA SER A 70 7.41 20.89 20.06
C SER A 70 8.19 21.06 18.76
N GLU A 71 7.53 21.59 17.72
CA GLU A 71 8.16 21.97 16.46
C GLU A 71 9.52 22.68 16.66
N GLY A 72 10.52 22.25 15.90
CA GLY A 72 11.89 22.76 15.98
C GLY A 72 12.83 21.99 16.90
N SER A 73 12.41 20.86 17.48
CA SER A 73 13.33 19.82 17.97
C SER A 73 14.10 19.17 16.81
N SER A 74 15.12 18.37 17.12
CA SER A 74 15.92 17.70 16.10
C SER A 74 15.12 16.69 15.27
N PHE A 75 14.04 16.17 15.83
CA PHE A 75 13.03 15.33 15.20
C PHE A 75 11.65 15.62 15.83
N TYR A 76 10.59 15.74 15.03
CA TYR A 76 9.21 15.95 15.48
C TYR A 76 8.20 15.43 14.45
N ILE A 77 6.96 15.23 14.88
CA ILE A 77 5.80 14.92 14.05
C ILE A 77 5.01 16.21 13.76
N ASP A 78 4.54 16.36 12.54
CA ASP A 78 3.77 17.50 12.09
C ASP A 78 2.45 17.66 12.89
N GLU A 79 2.09 18.90 13.23
CA GLU A 79 0.87 19.20 14.00
C GLU A 79 -0.42 19.00 13.17
N ASP A 80 -0.33 19.15 11.85
CA ASP A 80 -1.47 19.02 10.93
C ASP A 80 -1.54 17.63 10.27
N ASP A 81 -0.46 16.84 10.31
CA ASP A 81 -0.39 15.48 9.76
C ASP A 81 0.37 14.51 10.69
N PRO A 82 -0.32 13.61 11.42
CA PRO A 82 0.28 12.76 12.44
C PRO A 82 1.23 11.68 11.90
N HIS A 83 1.32 11.50 10.58
CA HIS A 83 2.24 10.56 9.93
C HIS A 83 3.45 11.26 9.31
N THR A 84 3.47 12.59 9.26
CA THR A 84 4.59 13.34 8.68
C THR A 84 5.63 13.64 9.74
N TRP A 85 6.86 13.17 9.54
CA TRP A 85 7.99 13.51 10.40
C TRP A 85 8.85 14.60 9.77
N HIS A 86 9.54 15.34 10.63
CA HIS A 86 10.52 16.35 10.28
C HIS A 86 11.78 16.13 11.12
N GLY A 87 12.95 16.23 10.50
CA GLY A 87 14.23 15.92 11.12
C GLY A 87 15.38 16.82 10.65
N SER A 88 16.49 16.77 11.37
CA SER A 88 17.70 17.54 11.03
C SER A 88 18.44 16.90 9.85
N THR A 89 18.98 17.71 8.93
CA THR A 89 19.61 17.26 7.66
C THR A 89 20.95 16.52 7.77
N SER A 90 21.44 16.15 8.97
CA SER A 90 22.73 15.46 9.05
C SER A 90 22.89 14.49 10.22
N GLY A 91 23.19 13.23 9.88
CA GLY A 91 23.85 12.25 10.74
C GLY A 91 23.04 11.75 11.92
N GLN A 92 21.72 11.90 11.89
CA GLN A 92 20.80 11.33 12.87
C GLN A 92 20.39 9.94 12.40
N THR A 93 20.55 8.95 13.27
CA THR A 93 20.07 7.59 13.01
C THR A 93 18.57 7.47 13.27
N LEU A 94 17.92 6.49 12.64
CA LEU A 94 16.50 6.20 12.89
C LEU A 94 16.24 5.89 14.37
N ALA A 95 17.11 5.13 15.03
CA ALA A 95 16.99 4.86 16.47
C ALA A 95 17.05 6.15 17.32
N GLU A 96 17.96 7.08 17.00
CA GLU A 96 18.04 8.38 17.69
C GLU A 96 16.79 9.23 17.47
N ALA A 97 16.18 9.17 16.29
CA ALA A 97 14.92 9.85 16.00
C ALA A 97 13.75 9.24 16.78
N LEU A 98 13.58 7.92 16.74
CA LEU A 98 12.52 7.21 17.47
C LEU A 98 12.61 7.42 18.98
N SER A 99 13.82 7.49 19.55
CA SER A 99 14.00 7.75 20.98
C SER A 99 13.47 9.13 21.41
N THR A 100 13.39 10.11 20.48
CA THR A 100 12.74 11.41 20.78
C THR A 100 11.23 11.30 21.00
N LEU A 101 10.62 10.23 20.48
CA LEU A 101 9.20 9.86 20.63
C LEU A 101 8.99 8.83 21.74
N GLY A 102 10.01 8.53 22.55
CA GLY A 102 9.93 7.53 23.62
C GLY A 102 9.93 6.08 23.12
N ILE A 103 10.41 5.84 21.89
CA ILE A 103 10.57 4.52 21.30
C ILE A 103 12.06 4.19 21.21
N ASP A 104 12.53 3.25 22.01
CA ASP A 104 13.92 2.79 21.96
C ASP A 104 13.99 1.56 21.04
N ALA A 105 14.32 1.78 19.77
CA ALA A 105 14.44 0.73 18.76
C ALA A 105 15.90 0.27 18.56
N GLY A 106 16.14 -1.02 18.73
CA GLY A 106 17.38 -1.71 18.38
C GLY A 106 17.16 -2.69 17.22
N PRO A 107 18.20 -3.49 16.86
CA PRO A 107 18.10 -4.42 15.75
C PRO A 107 17.20 -5.64 16.03
N GLN A 108 16.97 -6.01 17.29
CA GLN A 108 16.19 -7.21 17.69
C GLN A 108 15.36 -6.97 18.97
N GLU A 109 15.25 -5.72 19.39
CA GLU A 109 14.51 -5.31 20.57
C GLU A 109 13.91 -3.92 20.34
N LEU A 110 12.71 -3.70 20.89
CA LEU A 110 12.04 -2.40 20.86
C LEU A 110 11.40 -2.16 22.22
N SER A 111 11.61 -0.98 22.80
CA SER A 111 10.91 -0.57 24.03
C SER A 111 9.99 0.62 23.77
N TYR A 112 8.76 0.52 24.27
CA TYR A 112 7.73 1.55 24.18
C TYR A 112 6.79 1.45 25.40
N ASP A 113 6.37 2.60 25.94
CA ASP A 113 5.50 2.72 27.12
C ASP A 113 5.94 1.89 28.36
N GLY A 114 7.25 1.75 28.53
CA GLY A 114 7.84 0.98 29.63
C GLY A 114 7.80 -0.54 29.47
N GLU A 115 7.35 -1.04 28.33
CA GLU A 115 7.42 -2.44 27.92
C GLU A 115 8.57 -2.65 26.92
N THR A 116 9.17 -3.85 26.92
CA THR A 116 10.27 -4.22 26.04
C THR A 116 9.93 -5.51 25.31
N TYR A 117 9.94 -5.45 23.99
CA TYR A 117 9.73 -6.56 23.07
C TYR A 117 11.07 -7.03 22.55
N THR A 118 11.24 -8.34 22.36
CA THR A 118 12.46 -8.94 21.82
C THR A 118 12.11 -10.13 20.95
N GLU A 119 12.79 -10.27 19.82
CA GLU A 119 12.64 -11.41 18.90
C GLU A 119 13.06 -12.75 19.53
N SER A 120 13.75 -12.71 20.67
CA SER A 120 14.05 -13.91 21.46
C SER A 120 12.83 -14.48 22.20
N THR A 121 11.74 -13.70 22.29
CA THR A 121 10.45 -14.16 22.80
C THR A 121 9.70 -14.85 21.67
N GLU A 122 9.22 -16.07 21.94
CA GLU A 122 8.46 -16.86 20.96
C GLU A 122 7.25 -16.07 20.43
N GLY A 123 7.10 -16.05 19.11
CA GLY A 123 6.03 -15.34 18.42
C GLY A 123 6.14 -13.82 18.50
N THR A 124 7.30 -13.25 18.83
CA THR A 124 7.56 -11.81 18.73
C THR A 124 8.41 -11.53 17.50
N GLY A 125 7.90 -10.67 16.60
CA GLY A 125 8.63 -10.16 15.44
C GLY A 125 8.77 -8.65 15.53
N ILE A 126 9.93 -8.12 15.15
CA ILE A 126 10.19 -6.67 15.13
C ILE A 126 10.73 -6.32 13.75
N TYR A 127 9.98 -5.51 13.01
CA TYR A 127 10.34 -5.11 11.66
C TYR A 127 10.50 -3.60 11.61
N VAL A 128 11.67 -3.16 11.17
CA VAL A 128 11.95 -1.75 10.92
C VAL A 128 12.29 -1.60 9.46
N ARG A 129 11.41 -0.93 8.71
CA ARG A 129 11.55 -0.77 7.26
C ARG A 129 11.56 0.69 6.86
N VAL A 130 12.37 0.98 5.85
CA VAL A 130 12.44 2.30 5.22
C VAL A 130 12.33 2.11 3.72
N ASN A 131 11.30 2.71 3.13
CA ASN A 131 10.94 2.57 1.71
C ASN A 131 10.77 1.09 1.32
N GLY A 132 10.08 0.31 2.17
CA GLY A 132 9.88 -1.13 2.01
C GLY A 132 11.07 -2.04 2.32
N GLU A 133 12.27 -1.51 2.55
CA GLU A 133 13.46 -2.32 2.84
C GLU A 133 13.73 -2.41 4.35
N GLU A 134 14.02 -3.61 4.87
CA GLU A 134 14.39 -3.81 6.27
C GLU A 134 15.78 -3.24 6.59
N VAL A 135 15.88 -2.50 7.71
CA VAL A 135 17.10 -1.79 8.11
C VAL A 135 17.43 -2.01 9.58
N ASP A 136 18.71 -1.90 9.93
CA ASP A 136 19.13 -1.75 11.33
C ASP A 136 18.93 -0.28 11.76
N PRO A 137 17.98 0.04 12.66
CA PRO A 137 17.68 1.42 13.03
C PRO A 137 18.85 2.14 13.71
N THR A 138 19.79 1.39 14.29
CA THR A 138 20.97 1.97 14.97
C THR A 138 22.06 2.38 13.99
N GLN A 139 21.99 1.90 12.74
CA GLN A 139 22.96 2.18 11.69
C GLN A 139 22.38 3.01 10.54
N TYR A 140 21.06 2.95 10.32
CA TYR A 140 20.39 3.68 9.26
C TYR A 140 20.34 5.17 9.58
N GLU A 141 20.92 6.01 8.71
CA GLU A 141 20.84 7.47 8.79
C GLU A 141 19.63 7.97 7.99
N LEU A 142 18.80 8.80 8.63
CA LEU A 142 17.60 9.35 8.01
C LEU A 142 17.92 10.21 6.78
N SER A 143 17.10 10.05 5.76
CA SER A 143 17.13 10.79 4.49
C SER A 143 15.81 11.50 4.23
N ASP A 144 15.89 12.58 3.45
CA ASP A 144 14.70 13.29 2.99
C ASP A 144 13.87 12.38 2.07
N GLY A 145 12.57 12.33 2.33
CA GLY A 145 11.61 11.49 1.64
C GLY A 145 11.41 10.09 2.23
N ASP A 146 12.10 9.72 3.32
CA ASP A 146 11.97 8.36 3.87
C ASP A 146 10.54 8.07 4.36
N GLU A 147 10.01 6.94 3.89
CA GLU A 147 8.76 6.34 4.35
C GLU A 147 9.09 5.20 5.30
N ILE A 148 8.83 5.41 6.58
CA ILE A 148 9.30 4.56 7.67
C ILE A 148 8.14 3.78 8.26
N TRP A 149 8.39 2.49 8.46
CA TRP A 149 7.48 1.55 9.09
C TRP A 149 8.18 0.84 10.23
N VAL A 150 7.59 0.90 11.41
CA VAL A 150 8.03 0.12 12.56
C VAL A 150 6.87 -0.72 13.04
N THR A 151 6.98 -2.04 12.92
CA THR A 151 5.94 -2.97 13.38
C THR A 151 6.49 -3.93 14.42
N VAL A 152 5.74 -4.12 15.50
CA VAL A 152 5.97 -5.17 16.49
C VAL A 152 4.77 -6.09 16.50
N GLU A 153 5.00 -7.36 16.19
CA GLU A 153 4.00 -8.43 16.21
C GLU A 153 4.27 -9.33 17.41
N THR A 154 3.21 -9.82 18.06
CA THR A 154 3.32 -10.71 19.21
C THR A 154 2.27 -11.82 19.12
N ALA A 155 2.58 -13.02 19.59
CA ALA A 155 1.62 -14.14 19.62
C ALA A 155 0.32 -13.84 20.40
N ASP A 156 0.38 -12.92 21.37
CA ASP A 156 -0.76 -12.55 22.20
C ASP A 156 -1.55 -11.33 21.67
N MET A 157 -1.24 -10.82 20.47
CA MET A 157 -1.96 -9.67 19.92
C MET A 157 -3.40 -10.05 19.56
N ASP A 158 -4.36 -9.41 20.21
CA ASP A 158 -5.79 -9.57 19.96
C ASP A 158 -6.25 -8.52 18.96
N VAL A 159 -5.89 -8.70 17.69
CA VAL A 159 -6.28 -7.80 16.60
C VAL A 159 -7.29 -8.45 15.67
N GLU A 160 -8.25 -7.64 15.22
CA GLU A 160 -9.12 -8.05 14.12
C GLU A 160 -8.33 -8.06 12.82
N THR A 161 -8.62 -8.99 11.92
CA THR A 161 -8.11 -9.01 10.54
C THR A 161 -9.29 -8.76 9.60
N PRO A 162 -9.23 -7.74 8.73
CA PRO A 162 -8.07 -6.96 8.31
C PRO A 162 -7.91 -5.64 9.08
N GLY A 163 -8.06 -5.61 10.40
CA GLY A 163 -7.79 -4.44 11.24
C GLY A 163 -8.57 -3.18 10.92
N GLU A 164 -8.04 -2.06 11.42
CA GLU A 164 -8.56 -0.72 11.16
C GLU A 164 -8.27 -0.29 9.71
N TYR A 165 -9.23 0.42 9.11
CA TYR A 165 -9.08 0.98 7.77
C TYR A 165 -8.20 2.23 7.79
N ILE A 166 -7.15 2.23 6.97
CA ILE A 166 -6.25 3.35 6.74
C ILE A 166 -6.69 4.08 5.47
N LYS A 167 -6.77 5.40 5.49
CA LYS A 167 -7.11 6.16 4.27
C LYS A 167 -5.91 6.27 3.34
N ALA A 168 -6.17 6.45 2.04
CA ALA A 168 -5.11 6.59 1.03
C ALA A 168 -4.23 7.84 1.20
N ASP A 169 -4.73 8.89 1.84
CA ASP A 169 -3.94 10.08 2.19
C ASP A 169 -3.03 9.86 3.40
N GLN A 170 -3.19 8.75 4.11
CA GLN A 170 -2.27 8.27 5.14
C GLN A 170 -1.25 7.29 4.53
N GLN A 171 -0.16 7.06 5.25
CA GLN A 171 0.81 6.04 4.88
C GLN A 171 0.13 4.66 4.93
N HIS A 172 0.19 3.90 3.85
CA HIS A 172 -0.40 2.56 3.74
C HIS A 172 0.65 1.64 3.11
N ILE A 173 0.48 0.32 3.24
CA ILE A 173 1.51 -0.63 2.83
C ILE A 173 1.38 -1.00 1.35
N HIS A 174 2.54 -1.18 0.71
CA HIS A 174 2.63 -1.66 -0.67
C HIS A 174 3.61 -2.82 -0.78
N GLY A 175 3.55 -3.57 -1.88
CA GLY A 175 4.62 -4.52 -2.19
C GLY A 175 4.45 -5.28 -3.50
N PRO A 176 5.47 -6.05 -3.92
CA PRO A 176 5.38 -7.01 -5.00
C PRO A 176 4.52 -8.23 -4.67
N ILE A 177 3.96 -8.85 -5.69
CA ILE A 177 3.45 -10.22 -5.60
C ILE A 177 3.68 -10.99 -6.91
N THR A 178 4.20 -12.20 -6.78
CA THR A 178 4.20 -13.22 -7.82
C THR A 178 3.20 -14.31 -7.43
N PHE A 179 2.28 -14.62 -8.35
CA PHE A 179 1.34 -15.72 -8.20
C PHE A 179 1.40 -16.57 -9.46
N GLU A 180 1.91 -17.79 -9.37
CA GLU A 180 2.12 -18.71 -10.50
C GLU A 180 1.38 -20.02 -10.28
N VAL A 181 0.66 -20.48 -11.31
CA VAL A 181 0.00 -21.79 -11.32
C VAL A 181 0.42 -22.53 -12.58
N GLU A 182 1.05 -23.70 -12.41
CA GLU A 182 1.50 -24.56 -13.53
C GLU A 182 2.43 -23.84 -14.52
N GLY A 183 3.28 -22.93 -14.03
CA GLY A 183 4.18 -22.12 -14.88
C GLY A 183 3.51 -20.93 -15.57
N GLU A 184 2.24 -20.65 -15.28
CA GLU A 184 1.53 -19.47 -15.75
C GLU A 184 1.39 -18.44 -14.62
N GLU A 185 2.08 -17.30 -14.76
CA GLU A 185 1.96 -16.18 -13.83
C GLU A 185 0.63 -15.45 -14.04
N LEU A 186 -0.04 -15.15 -12.94
CA LEU A 186 -1.30 -14.41 -12.92
C LEU A 186 -1.09 -12.93 -13.21
N ASP A 187 -1.91 -12.38 -14.12
CA ASP A 187 -1.92 -10.95 -14.42
C ASP A 187 -2.90 -10.20 -13.52
N PHE A 188 -2.38 -9.55 -12.46
CA PHE A 188 -3.19 -8.74 -11.56
C PHE A 188 -3.69 -7.42 -12.19
N SER A 189 -3.26 -7.06 -13.41
CA SER A 189 -3.81 -5.89 -14.13
C SER A 189 -5.24 -6.10 -14.64
N GLU A 190 -5.76 -7.32 -14.63
CA GLU A 190 -7.13 -7.63 -15.04
C GLU A 190 -8.19 -6.94 -14.17
N ASP A 191 -9.26 -6.42 -14.80
CA ASP A 191 -10.36 -5.67 -14.15
C ASP A 191 -10.96 -6.37 -12.90
N ARG A 192 -10.93 -7.70 -12.83
CA ARG A 192 -11.45 -8.46 -11.68
C ARG A 192 -10.65 -8.26 -10.40
N TYR A 193 -9.36 -7.94 -10.51
CA TYR A 193 -8.45 -7.71 -9.39
C TYR A 193 -8.26 -6.23 -9.06
N GLN A 194 -8.66 -5.34 -9.96
CA GLN A 194 -8.48 -3.90 -9.83
C GLN A 194 -9.55 -3.25 -8.95
N THR A 195 -9.13 -2.50 -7.92
CA THR A 195 -9.92 -1.54 -7.10
C THR A 195 -11.26 -2.01 -6.51
N ASN A 196 -11.57 -3.31 -6.57
CA ASN A 196 -12.88 -3.85 -6.15
C ASN A 196 -13.01 -3.99 -4.63
N HIS A 197 -11.90 -3.94 -3.89
CA HIS A 197 -11.89 -4.08 -2.43
C HIS A 197 -11.21 -2.88 -1.76
N GLN A 198 -11.90 -2.25 -0.80
CA GLN A 198 -11.45 -1.02 -0.15
C GLN A 198 -10.15 -1.21 0.65
N LEU A 199 -9.95 -2.41 1.20
CA LEU A 199 -8.84 -2.70 2.09
C LEU A 199 -7.60 -3.26 1.37
N PHE A 200 -7.75 -4.02 0.29
CA PHE A 200 -6.63 -4.63 -0.43
C PHE A 200 -6.93 -4.63 -1.92
N HIS A 201 -6.08 -4.03 -2.74
CA HIS A 201 -6.34 -3.95 -4.18
C HIS A 201 -5.09 -3.69 -4.99
N PHE A 202 -5.24 -3.87 -6.29
CA PHE A 202 -4.36 -3.33 -7.32
C PHE A 202 -5.04 -2.14 -7.98
N GLU A 203 -4.26 -1.22 -8.54
CA GLU A 203 -4.79 -0.01 -9.15
C GLU A 203 -4.06 0.42 -10.44
N GLY A 204 -4.71 1.33 -11.17
CA GLY A 204 -4.14 1.96 -12.37
C GLY A 204 -3.99 1.03 -13.57
N GLY A 205 -4.53 -0.19 -13.54
CA GLY A 205 -4.25 -1.21 -14.55
C GLY A 205 -2.83 -1.75 -14.46
N HIS A 206 -2.21 -1.65 -13.28
CA HIS A 206 -0.92 -2.24 -12.98
C HIS A 206 -1.13 -3.47 -12.09
N ALA A 207 -0.27 -4.47 -12.27
CA ALA A 207 -0.23 -5.67 -11.44
C ALA A 207 0.61 -5.49 -10.15
N GLU A 208 1.38 -4.40 -10.09
CA GLU A 208 2.33 -4.13 -9.02
C GLU A 208 2.44 -2.62 -8.81
N PRO A 209 2.50 -2.15 -7.55
CA PRO A 209 2.39 -2.93 -6.31
C PRO A 209 0.93 -3.30 -5.96
N TRP A 210 0.75 -4.23 -5.03
CA TRP A 210 -0.51 -4.31 -4.28
C TRP A 210 -0.58 -3.16 -3.27
N HIS A 211 -1.79 -2.79 -2.86
CA HIS A 211 -2.07 -1.73 -1.89
C HIS A 211 -2.88 -2.31 -0.74
N ALA A 212 -2.44 -2.12 0.50
CA ALA A 212 -3.20 -2.50 1.67
C ALA A 212 -3.45 -1.34 2.63
N HIS A 213 -4.73 -1.08 2.90
CA HIS A 213 -5.25 -0.05 3.79
C HIS A 213 -5.51 -0.58 5.20
N SER A 214 -4.59 -1.38 5.73
CA SER A 214 -4.61 -1.80 7.14
C SER A 214 -3.23 -2.23 7.63
N TRP A 215 -2.97 -1.97 8.92
CA TRP A 215 -1.78 -2.44 9.63
C TRP A 215 -1.89 -3.91 10.08
N SER A 216 -3.09 -4.49 10.05
CA SER A 216 -3.37 -5.84 10.55
C SER A 216 -4.02 -6.70 9.47
N MET A 217 -3.33 -6.84 8.34
CA MET A 217 -3.78 -7.63 7.21
C MET A 217 -2.95 -8.90 7.03
N THR A 218 -3.56 -10.06 7.21
CA THR A 218 -2.89 -11.34 6.92
C THR A 218 -2.82 -11.59 5.42
N LEU A 219 -1.79 -12.30 4.96
CA LEU A 219 -1.68 -12.75 3.57
C LEU A 219 -2.90 -13.56 3.12
N GLU A 220 -3.41 -14.48 3.95
CA GLU A 220 -4.61 -15.27 3.66
C GLU A 220 -5.81 -14.37 3.37
N TRP A 221 -6.10 -13.43 4.28
CA TRP A 221 -7.20 -12.50 4.10
C TRP A 221 -7.05 -11.67 2.81
N ALA A 222 -5.85 -11.14 2.55
CA ALA A 222 -5.56 -10.34 1.35
C ALA A 222 -5.85 -11.13 0.08
N MET A 223 -5.31 -12.34 -0.05
CA MET A 223 -5.52 -13.19 -1.22
C MET A 223 -6.97 -13.65 -1.36
N ASN A 224 -7.64 -13.96 -0.25
CA ASN A 224 -9.04 -14.40 -0.24
C ASN A 224 -10.02 -13.26 -0.55
N SER A 225 -9.57 -12.00 -0.53
CA SER A 225 -10.37 -10.84 -0.94
C SER A 225 -10.46 -10.69 -2.46
N LEU A 226 -9.56 -11.35 -3.21
CA LEU A 226 -9.50 -11.32 -4.67
C LEU A 226 -10.42 -12.38 -5.29
N ASP A 227 -11.14 -11.99 -6.35
CA ASP A 227 -12.10 -12.89 -6.99
C ASP A 227 -11.42 -14.12 -7.60
N GLY A 228 -11.93 -15.31 -7.29
CA GLY A 228 -11.40 -16.57 -7.80
C GLY A 228 -10.12 -17.07 -7.13
N ILE A 229 -9.60 -16.38 -6.12
CA ILE A 229 -8.41 -16.79 -5.36
C ILE A 229 -8.80 -17.18 -3.94
N ASN A 230 -8.27 -18.31 -3.47
CA ASN A 230 -8.24 -18.66 -2.06
C ASN A 230 -6.89 -19.26 -1.69
N VAL A 231 -6.28 -18.83 -0.60
CA VAL A 231 -4.99 -19.32 -0.11
C VAL A 231 -5.16 -19.73 1.34
N THR A 232 -4.62 -20.89 1.71
CA THR A 232 -4.48 -21.36 3.09
C THR A 232 -3.05 -21.89 3.28
N GLU A 233 -2.69 -22.30 4.50
CA GLU A 233 -1.37 -22.90 4.82
C GLU A 233 -0.91 -23.97 3.80
N ASN A 234 -1.82 -24.80 3.30
CA ASN A 234 -1.47 -25.95 2.46
C ASN A 234 -2.32 -26.09 1.19
N SER A 235 -3.10 -25.08 0.83
CA SER A 235 -3.92 -25.15 -0.39
C SER A 235 -4.06 -23.81 -1.09
N VAL A 236 -4.04 -23.85 -2.41
CA VAL A 236 -4.38 -22.71 -3.26
C VAL A 236 -5.57 -23.08 -4.12
N THR A 237 -6.62 -22.24 -4.13
CA THR A 237 -7.70 -22.32 -5.10
C THR A 237 -7.57 -21.17 -6.07
N TYR A 238 -7.54 -21.48 -7.36
CA TYR A 238 -7.49 -20.51 -8.44
C TYR A 238 -8.52 -20.88 -9.52
N ASP A 239 -9.39 -19.93 -9.87
CA ASP A 239 -10.45 -20.08 -10.87
C ASP A 239 -11.32 -21.35 -10.67
N GLY A 240 -11.59 -21.69 -9.40
CA GLY A 240 -12.42 -22.82 -9.00
C GLY A 240 -11.70 -24.17 -8.99
N THR A 241 -10.40 -24.21 -9.27
CA THR A 241 -9.56 -25.40 -9.11
C THR A 241 -8.76 -25.28 -7.81
N THR A 242 -8.88 -26.28 -6.93
CA THR A 242 -8.12 -26.34 -5.67
C THR A 242 -6.94 -27.30 -5.83
N TYR A 243 -5.77 -26.81 -5.49
CA TYR A 243 -4.50 -27.51 -5.43
C TYR A 243 -4.16 -27.72 -3.95
N ASP A 244 -4.05 -28.97 -3.52
CA ASP A 244 -3.79 -29.34 -2.12
C ASP A 244 -2.36 -29.89 -2.02
N GLY A 245 -1.50 -29.23 -1.24
CA GLY A 245 -0.11 -29.67 -1.05
C GLY A 245 0.02 -31.01 -0.33
N SER A 246 -1.08 -31.60 0.17
CA SER A 246 -1.09 -32.96 0.70
C SER A 246 -1.24 -34.04 -0.37
N ASP A 247 -1.61 -33.67 -1.61
CA ASP A 247 -1.62 -34.58 -2.75
C ASP A 247 -0.19 -34.85 -3.21
N SER A 248 0.12 -36.12 -3.54
CA SER A 248 1.50 -36.55 -3.82
C SER A 248 2.13 -35.93 -5.06
N ASP A 249 1.28 -35.40 -5.94
CA ASP A 249 1.65 -34.88 -7.24
C ASP A 249 1.42 -33.36 -7.28
N THR A 250 1.37 -32.68 -6.13
CA THR A 250 1.12 -31.23 -6.01
C THR A 250 2.08 -30.59 -5.01
N THR A 251 2.74 -29.51 -5.44
CA THR A 251 3.58 -28.66 -4.60
C THR A 251 2.95 -27.29 -4.51
N VAL A 252 2.75 -26.78 -3.28
CA VAL A 252 2.30 -25.42 -2.99
C VAL A 252 3.41 -24.73 -2.23
N THR A 253 3.89 -23.60 -2.75
CA THR A 253 4.91 -22.75 -2.14
C THR A 253 4.28 -21.40 -1.81
N ILE A 254 4.37 -20.98 -0.55
CA ILE A 254 3.91 -19.67 -0.07
C ILE A 254 5.06 -19.07 0.72
N GLU A 255 5.65 -18.02 0.16
CA GLU A 255 6.82 -17.35 0.72
C GLU A 255 6.61 -15.84 0.76
N VAL A 256 7.21 -15.20 1.75
CA VAL A 256 7.35 -13.75 1.82
C VAL A 256 8.82 -13.43 2.05
N ASN A 257 9.39 -12.58 1.19
CA ASN A 257 10.82 -12.26 1.17
C ASN A 257 11.74 -13.49 1.07
N GLY A 258 11.25 -14.56 0.44
CA GLY A 258 11.96 -15.84 0.28
C GLY A 258 11.92 -16.76 1.49
N GLU A 259 11.11 -16.45 2.51
CA GLU A 259 10.89 -17.31 3.67
C GLU A 259 9.47 -17.88 3.64
N SER A 260 9.33 -19.18 3.94
CA SER A 260 8.02 -19.82 4.00
C SER A 260 7.23 -19.33 5.21
N VAL A 261 5.95 -19.02 4.99
CA VAL A 261 5.05 -18.46 6.02
C VAL A 261 3.74 -19.23 6.10
N ASP A 262 3.08 -19.19 7.26
CA ASP A 262 1.65 -19.50 7.36
C ASP A 262 0.86 -18.23 6.96
N PRO A 263 0.09 -18.25 5.86
CA PRO A 263 -0.60 -17.06 5.37
C PRO A 263 -1.69 -16.55 6.33
N SER A 264 -2.21 -17.41 7.23
CA SER A 264 -3.22 -17.01 8.22
C SER A 264 -2.60 -16.34 9.46
N GLU A 265 -1.30 -16.54 9.70
CA GLU A 265 -0.56 -15.95 10.82
C GLU A 265 0.36 -14.80 10.37
N TYR A 266 0.70 -14.73 9.08
CA TYR A 266 1.60 -13.71 8.55
C TYR A 266 0.85 -12.45 8.13
N TYR A 267 1.12 -11.35 8.84
CA TYR A 267 0.66 -10.00 8.51
C TYR A 267 1.57 -9.38 7.45
N LEU A 268 1.00 -8.68 6.46
CA LEU A 268 1.75 -7.98 5.41
C LEU A 268 2.40 -6.72 5.98
N LYS A 269 3.66 -6.47 5.59
CA LYS A 269 4.41 -5.26 5.87
C LYS A 269 4.70 -4.51 4.57
N ASP A 270 4.99 -3.22 4.70
CA ASP A 270 5.44 -2.42 3.57
C ASP A 270 6.70 -3.01 2.94
N GLY A 271 6.72 -3.11 1.61
CA GLY A 271 7.78 -3.69 0.82
C GLY A 271 7.85 -5.21 0.79
N ASP A 272 6.91 -5.93 1.42
CA ASP A 272 6.90 -7.39 1.37
C ASP A 272 6.78 -7.91 -0.06
N ASN A 273 7.72 -8.76 -0.46
CA ASN A 273 7.67 -9.49 -1.71
C ASN A 273 7.03 -10.85 -1.50
N VAL A 274 5.78 -10.99 -1.96
CA VAL A 274 4.99 -12.22 -1.83
C VAL A 274 5.24 -13.14 -3.02
N ASN A 275 5.48 -14.42 -2.78
CA ASN A 275 5.64 -15.43 -3.82
C ASN A 275 4.72 -16.63 -3.53
N ILE A 276 3.74 -16.87 -4.41
CA ILE A 276 2.81 -18.01 -4.33
C ILE A 276 2.95 -18.82 -5.61
N VAL A 277 3.40 -20.07 -5.49
CA VAL A 277 3.66 -20.95 -6.65
C VAL A 277 3.00 -22.30 -6.45
N VAL A 278 2.31 -22.77 -7.48
CA VAL A 278 1.66 -24.08 -7.53
C VAL A 278 2.18 -24.88 -8.72
N GLU A 279 2.64 -26.10 -8.46
CA GLU A 279 3.12 -27.04 -9.48
C GLU A 279 2.50 -28.43 -9.30
N THR A 280 2.16 -29.11 -10.39
CA THR A 280 1.74 -30.52 -10.40
C THR A 280 2.58 -31.39 -11.33
N GLU A 281 2.77 -32.68 -10.98
CA GLU A 281 3.61 -33.65 -11.73
C GLU A 281 2.84 -34.75 -12.47
#